data_AF-A0A1Q4Y226-F1
#
_entry.id   AF-A0A1Q4Y226-F1
#
_cell.length_a   1.000
_cell.length_b   1.000
_cell.length_c   1.000
_cell.angle_alpha   90.00
_cell.angle_beta   90.00
_cell.angle_gamma   90.00
#
_symmetry.space_group_name_H-M   'P 1'
#
loop_
_entity.id
_entity.type
_entity.pdbx_description
1 polymer ?
#
loop_
_entity_poly.entity_id
_entity_poly.type
_entity_poly.pdbx_seq_one_letter_code
_entity_poly.pdbx_strand_id
1 'polypeptide(L)'
;MHTLIGVDIEHGAPQPWFDDECWPLTGVRSLPVQVRPDRVVWDFTTIVNPAWRTVAKEFLIAMLALRHERVLALPAARREPIAVITGFNRLQTTLGWFNWLAEDGVGSLHELTQDHCDRYLVHRLESGASAQAMAAEVSVVKNLARYGELFTTDRYRG
;
A
#
# COMPACT_ATOMS: atom_id res chain seq x y z
N MET A 1 14.39 -13.02 -5.93
CA MET A 1 13.29 -13.92 -6.30
C MET A 1 12.57 -14.41 -5.04
N HIS A 2 11.78 -13.52 -4.42
CA HIS A 2 11.08 -13.83 -3.18
C HIS A 2 9.59 -14.03 -3.47
N THR A 3 9.06 -15.22 -3.14
CA THR A 3 7.62 -15.50 -3.22
C THR A 3 6.85 -14.60 -2.26
N LEU A 4 5.67 -14.14 -2.66
CA LEU A 4 4.81 -13.33 -1.82
C LEU A 4 4.31 -14.14 -0.60
N ILE A 5 4.63 -13.66 0.60
CA ILE A 5 4.20 -14.24 1.88
C ILE A 5 2.85 -13.68 2.33
N GLY A 6 2.07 -14.47 3.07
CA GLY A 6 0.79 -14.03 3.66
C GLY A 6 -0.42 -14.15 2.75
N VAL A 7 -0.30 -14.82 1.61
CA VAL A 7 -1.40 -15.07 0.68
C VAL A 7 -1.46 -16.56 0.32
N ASP A 8 -2.65 -17.15 0.40
CA ASP A 8 -2.91 -18.54 0.02
C ASP A 8 -3.47 -18.61 -1.40
N ILE A 9 -2.65 -19.11 -2.33
CA ILE A 9 -2.96 -19.18 -3.76
C ILE A 9 -3.41 -20.61 -4.13
N GLU A 10 -4.44 -20.70 -4.97
CA GLU A 10 -4.90 -21.96 -5.55
C GLU A 10 -3.81 -22.65 -6.36
N HIS A 11 -3.80 -23.98 -6.31
CA HIS A 11 -2.82 -24.76 -7.06
C HIS A 11 -3.01 -24.56 -8.56
N GLY A 12 -1.93 -24.18 -9.25
CA GLY A 12 -1.94 -23.90 -10.70
C GLY A 12 -2.30 -22.46 -11.08
N ALA A 13 -2.66 -21.60 -10.12
CA ALA A 13 -2.86 -20.18 -10.38
C ALA A 13 -1.51 -19.42 -10.44
N PRO A 14 -1.43 -18.28 -11.17
CA PRO A 14 -0.23 -17.46 -11.20
C PRO A 14 0.18 -17.01 -9.79
N GLN A 15 1.44 -17.24 -9.43
CA GLN A 15 1.99 -16.83 -8.15
C GLN A 15 2.74 -15.50 -8.30
N PRO A 16 2.35 -14.43 -7.61
CA PRO A 16 3.04 -13.15 -7.67
C PRO A 16 4.37 -13.21 -6.93
N TRP A 17 5.40 -12.59 -7.49
CA TRP A 17 6.70 -12.47 -6.84
C TRP A 17 6.93 -11.04 -6.39
N PHE A 18 7.63 -10.87 -5.27
CA PHE A 18 7.86 -9.53 -4.70
C PHE A 18 8.55 -8.59 -5.70
N ASP A 19 9.50 -9.13 -6.47
CA ASP A 19 10.29 -8.36 -7.42
C ASP A 19 9.46 -7.92 -8.65
N ASP A 20 8.29 -8.52 -8.87
CA ASP A 20 7.40 -8.15 -9.98
C ASP A 20 6.79 -6.76 -9.77
N GLU A 21 6.54 -6.06 -10.86
CA GLU A 21 5.85 -4.76 -10.87
C GLU A 21 4.32 -4.91 -10.84
N CYS A 22 3.80 -6.11 -11.05
CA CYS A 22 2.37 -6.43 -11.00
C CYS A 22 2.15 -7.74 -10.24
N TRP A 23 1.24 -7.75 -9.27
CA TRP A 23 0.85 -8.96 -8.56
C TRP A 23 -0.56 -9.40 -8.97
N PRO A 24 -0.70 -10.47 -9.77
CA PRO A 24 -1.99 -11.05 -10.08
C PRO A 24 -2.50 -11.89 -8.89
N LEU A 25 -3.43 -11.35 -8.11
CA LEU A 25 -4.06 -12.02 -6.97
C LEU A 25 -5.41 -12.67 -7.32
N THR A 26 -5.63 -12.99 -8.60
CA THR A 26 -6.85 -13.64 -9.09
C THR A 26 -7.04 -15.05 -8.53
N GLY A 27 -5.94 -15.73 -8.15
CA GLY A 27 -5.94 -17.09 -7.61
C GLY A 27 -6.00 -17.20 -6.09
N VAL A 28 -6.26 -16.12 -5.35
CA VAL A 28 -6.32 -16.19 -3.88
C VAL A 28 -7.53 -16.99 -3.42
N ARG A 29 -7.34 -18.01 -2.58
CA ARG A 29 -8.43 -18.89 -2.12
C ARG A 29 -9.54 -18.17 -1.37
N SER A 30 -9.21 -17.11 -0.65
CA SER A 30 -10.18 -16.32 0.13
C SER A 30 -10.89 -15.26 -0.71
N LEU A 31 -10.69 -15.22 -2.02
CA LEU A 31 -11.30 -14.22 -2.88
C LEU A 31 -12.80 -14.51 -3.08
N PRO A 32 -13.71 -13.57 -2.81
CA PRO A 32 -15.11 -13.77 -3.16
C PRO A 32 -15.28 -13.92 -4.68
N VAL A 33 -16.15 -14.85 -5.11
CA VAL A 33 -16.41 -15.12 -6.55
C VAL A 33 -16.92 -13.90 -7.32
N GLN A 34 -17.51 -12.93 -6.61
CA GLN A 34 -18.08 -11.71 -7.19
C GLN A 34 -17.04 -10.61 -7.45
N VAL A 35 -15.78 -10.80 -7.04
CA VAL A 35 -14.74 -9.79 -7.22
C VAL A 35 -14.29 -9.76 -8.67
N ARG A 36 -14.30 -8.57 -9.26
CA ARG A 36 -13.84 -8.39 -10.63
C ARG A 36 -12.31 -8.60 -10.72
N PRO A 37 -11.81 -9.28 -11.76
CA PRO A 37 -10.37 -9.53 -11.95
C PRO A 37 -9.50 -8.26 -11.94
N ASP A 38 -10.01 -7.14 -12.47
CA ASP A 38 -9.29 -5.86 -12.48
C ASP A 38 -9.01 -5.30 -11.08
N ARG A 39 -9.78 -5.69 -10.07
CA ARG A 39 -9.62 -5.24 -8.68
C ARG A 39 -8.70 -6.12 -7.85
N VAL A 40 -8.10 -7.14 -8.46
CA VAL A 40 -7.20 -8.10 -7.80
C VAL A 40 -5.88 -8.24 -8.53
N VAL A 41 -5.63 -7.44 -9.56
CA VAL A 41 -4.29 -7.21 -10.09
C VAL A 41 -3.75 -5.95 -9.44
N TRP A 42 -2.67 -6.09 -8.69
CA TRP A 42 -2.01 -4.97 -8.01
C TRP A 42 -0.85 -4.51 -8.87
N ASP A 43 -1.08 -3.43 -9.63
CA ASP A 43 -0.09 -2.81 -10.50
C ASP A 43 0.61 -1.67 -9.76
N PHE A 44 1.94 -1.76 -9.63
CA PHE A 44 2.77 -0.75 -8.98
C PHE A 44 3.41 0.21 -9.98
N THR A 45 3.37 -0.09 -11.28
CA THR A 45 4.01 0.73 -12.33
C THR A 45 3.41 2.13 -12.44
N THR A 46 2.17 2.28 -11.98
CA THR A 46 1.43 3.54 -11.90
C THR A 46 2.01 4.53 -10.88
N ILE A 47 2.82 4.07 -9.93
CA ILE A 47 3.55 4.96 -9.02
C ILE A 47 4.77 5.49 -9.78
N VAL A 48 4.84 6.81 -9.95
CA VAL A 48 5.87 7.45 -10.79
C VAL A 48 7.27 7.25 -10.21
N ASN A 49 7.43 7.42 -8.90
CA ASN A 49 8.71 7.26 -8.22
C ASN A 49 9.07 5.77 -8.02
N PRO A 50 10.16 5.25 -8.62
CA PRO A 50 10.52 3.83 -8.50
C PRO A 50 10.84 3.38 -7.07
N ALA A 51 11.42 4.26 -6.24
CA ALA A 51 11.69 3.93 -4.84
C ALA A 51 10.38 3.67 -4.07
N TRP A 52 9.34 4.45 -4.37
CA TRP A 52 8.03 4.35 -3.73
C TRP A 52 7.21 3.15 -4.21
N ARG A 53 7.50 2.58 -5.39
CA ARG A 53 6.95 1.27 -5.78
C ARG A 53 7.35 0.19 -4.79
N THR A 54 8.63 0.18 -4.41
CA THR A 54 9.15 -0.78 -3.42
C THR A 54 8.50 -0.54 -2.05
N VAL A 55 8.39 0.71 -1.61
CA VAL A 55 7.68 1.05 -0.37
C VAL A 55 6.23 0.54 -0.39
N ALA A 56 5.50 0.73 -1.48
CA ALA A 56 4.13 0.24 -1.61
C ALA A 56 4.06 -1.30 -1.55
N LYS A 57 4.97 -2.01 -2.21
CA LYS A 57 5.07 -3.47 -2.15
C LYS A 57 5.32 -3.95 -0.70
N GLU A 58 6.30 -3.36 -0.02
CA GLU A 58 6.66 -3.69 1.36
C GLU A 58 5.50 -3.42 2.32
N PHE A 59 4.82 -2.28 2.15
CA PHE A 59 3.64 -1.91 2.93
C PHE A 59 2.49 -2.92 2.77
N LEU A 60 2.17 -3.30 1.54
CA LEU A 60 1.09 -4.25 1.28
C LEU A 60 1.42 -5.65 1.78
N ILE A 61 2.67 -6.12 1.60
CA ILE A 61 3.10 -7.40 2.17
C ILE A 61 3.06 -7.37 3.69
N ALA A 62 3.50 -6.29 4.34
CA ALA A 62 3.45 -6.20 5.80
C ALA A 62 2.01 -6.37 6.34
N MET A 63 1.01 -5.91 5.59
CA MET A 63 -0.40 -6.07 5.95
C MET A 63 -0.97 -7.46 5.65
N LEU A 64 -0.40 -8.19 4.68
CA LEU A 64 -0.80 -9.56 4.35
C LEU A 64 -0.09 -10.59 5.25
N ALA A 65 1.19 -10.38 5.51
CA ALA A 65 2.07 -11.29 6.22
C ALA A 65 2.14 -10.98 7.74
N LEU A 66 0.98 -10.90 8.39
CA LEU A 66 0.84 -10.49 9.78
C LEU A 66 1.64 -11.32 10.80
N ARG A 67 1.94 -12.57 10.45
CA ARG A 67 2.69 -13.51 11.30
C ARG A 67 4.19 -13.52 11.01
N HIS A 68 4.66 -12.71 10.06
CA HIS A 68 6.07 -12.60 9.75
C HIS A 68 6.81 -11.93 10.90
N GLU A 69 7.99 -12.44 11.27
CA GLU A 69 8.75 -12.00 12.45
C GLU A 69 9.01 -10.48 12.46
N ARG A 70 9.36 -9.91 11.29
CA ARG A 70 9.60 -8.46 11.17
C ARG A 70 8.35 -7.63 11.41
N VAL A 71 7.17 -8.13 11.01
CA VAL A 71 5.89 -7.44 11.27
C VAL A 71 5.50 -7.56 12.75
N LEU A 72 5.72 -8.73 13.34
CA LEU A 72 5.45 -8.96 14.77
C LEU A 72 6.33 -8.09 15.68
N ALA A 73 7.56 -7.80 15.25
CA ALA A 73 8.49 -6.94 15.97
C ALA A 73 8.03 -5.47 16.05
N LEU A 74 7.14 -5.02 15.15
CA LEU A 74 6.61 -3.66 15.19
C LEU A 74 5.49 -3.53 16.23
N PRO A 75 5.65 -2.68 17.27
CA PRO A 75 4.61 -2.50 18.29
C PRO A 75 3.31 -1.94 17.69
N ALA A 76 3.45 -1.00 16.75
CA ALA A 76 2.35 -0.27 16.12
C ALA A 76 1.75 -0.96 14.89
N ALA A 77 2.27 -2.14 14.47
CA ALA A 77 1.70 -2.88 13.36
C ALA A 77 0.29 -3.38 13.70
N ARG A 78 -0.59 -3.29 12.69
CA ARG A 78 -1.94 -3.85 12.80
C ARG A 78 -1.82 -5.38 12.73
N ARG A 79 -2.55 -6.08 13.60
CA ARG A 79 -2.50 -7.56 13.71
C ARG A 79 -3.78 -8.25 13.22
N GLU A 80 -4.62 -7.53 12.50
CA GLU A 80 -5.89 -8.03 11.97
C GLU A 80 -5.76 -8.35 10.49
N PRO A 81 -6.13 -9.57 10.05
CA PRO A 81 -6.18 -9.94 8.64
C PRO A 81 -6.96 -8.92 7.83
N ILE A 82 -6.40 -8.50 6.69
CA ILE A 82 -7.13 -7.70 5.70
C ILE A 82 -7.52 -8.57 4.52
N ALA A 83 -8.72 -8.35 3.98
CA ALA A 83 -9.12 -8.99 2.73
C ALA A 83 -8.31 -8.41 1.56
N VAL A 84 -8.13 -9.19 0.49
CA VAL A 84 -7.42 -8.74 -0.73
C VAL A 84 -8.03 -7.46 -1.30
N ILE A 85 -9.36 -7.33 -1.32
CA ILE A 85 -10.03 -6.07 -1.74
C ILE A 85 -9.63 -4.90 -0.85
N THR A 86 -9.53 -5.10 0.46
CA THR A 86 -9.07 -4.05 1.38
C THR A 86 -7.62 -3.67 1.08
N GLY A 87 -6.77 -4.64 0.76
CA GLY A 87 -5.40 -4.39 0.28
C GLY A 87 -5.37 -3.58 -1.02
N PHE A 88 -6.21 -3.93 -2.00
CA PHE A 88 -6.34 -3.18 -3.26
C PHE A 88 -6.76 -1.72 -3.01
N ASN A 89 -7.77 -1.49 -2.17
CA ASN A 89 -8.20 -0.13 -1.85
C ASN A 89 -7.07 0.68 -1.17
N ARG A 90 -6.27 0.04 -0.31
CA ARG A 90 -5.10 0.68 0.30
C ARG A 90 -4.01 0.97 -0.72
N LEU A 91 -3.81 0.11 -1.72
CA LEU A 91 -2.92 0.38 -2.85
C LEU A 91 -3.38 1.62 -3.62
N GLN A 92 -4.67 1.71 -3.98
CA GLN A 92 -5.22 2.86 -4.71
C GLN A 92 -5.00 4.17 -3.94
N THR A 93 -5.22 4.17 -2.64
CA THR A 93 -4.91 5.32 -1.78
C THR A 93 -3.42 5.63 -1.75
N THR A 94 -2.56 4.62 -1.60
CA THR A 94 -1.10 4.80 -1.55
C THR A 94 -0.57 5.37 -2.85
N LEU A 95 -1.05 4.87 -3.98
CA LEU A 95 -0.78 5.37 -5.33
C LEU A 95 -1.16 6.84 -5.46
N GLY A 96 -2.40 7.20 -5.11
CA GLY A 96 -2.87 8.58 -5.21
C GLY A 96 -2.06 9.54 -4.33
N TRP A 97 -1.70 9.11 -3.12
CA TRP A 97 -0.84 9.87 -2.22
C TRP A 97 0.57 10.07 -2.78
N PHE A 98 1.22 9.00 -3.23
CA PHE A 98 2.57 9.06 -3.79
C PHE A 98 2.63 9.87 -5.07
N ASN A 99 1.69 9.69 -5.99
CA ASN A 99 1.71 10.48 -7.22
C ASN A 99 1.43 11.96 -6.97
N TRP A 100 0.53 12.30 -6.04
CA TRP A 100 0.32 13.69 -5.64
C TRP A 100 1.59 14.31 -5.05
N LEU A 101 2.32 13.58 -4.18
CA LEU A 101 3.59 14.06 -3.64
C LEU A 101 4.65 14.29 -4.73
N ALA A 102 4.74 13.37 -5.69
CA ALA A 102 5.67 13.52 -6.81
C ALA A 102 5.32 14.73 -7.68
N GLU A 103 4.03 14.97 -7.93
CA GLU A 103 3.54 16.15 -8.65
C GLU A 103 3.83 17.45 -7.89
N ASP A 104 3.80 17.42 -6.55
CA ASP A 104 4.19 18.54 -5.69
C ASP A 104 5.71 18.72 -5.56
N GLY A 105 6.50 17.87 -6.24
CA GLY A 105 7.96 17.96 -6.29
C GLY A 105 8.68 17.28 -5.13
N VAL A 106 7.99 16.51 -4.29
CA VAL A 106 8.60 15.73 -3.21
C VAL A 106 9.33 14.52 -3.79
N GLY A 107 10.63 14.42 -3.52
CA GLY A 107 11.48 13.34 -4.03
C GLY A 107 11.64 12.17 -3.06
N SER A 108 11.50 12.45 -1.76
CA SER A 108 11.61 11.45 -0.69
C SER A 108 10.55 11.63 0.38
N LEU A 109 10.07 10.51 0.93
CA LEU A 109 9.19 10.48 2.09
C LEU A 109 9.85 11.11 3.33
N HIS A 110 11.17 11.23 3.37
CA HIS A 110 11.87 11.93 4.45
C HIS A 110 11.67 13.45 4.43
N GLU A 111 11.32 14.02 3.28
CA GLU A 111 11.10 15.47 3.07
C GLU A 111 9.69 15.91 3.46
N LEU A 112 8.81 14.95 3.77
CA LEU A 112 7.44 15.22 4.16
C LEU A 112 7.38 16.05 5.44
N THR A 113 6.54 17.07 5.38
CA THR A 113 6.25 18.01 6.46
C THR A 113 4.75 18.07 6.69
N GLN A 114 4.33 18.70 7.79
CA GLN A 114 2.91 18.94 8.05
C GLN A 114 2.27 19.79 6.93
N ASP A 115 3.00 20.73 6.33
CA ASP A 115 2.50 21.56 5.23
C ASP A 115 2.06 20.73 4.02
N HIS A 116 2.83 19.70 3.64
CA HIS A 116 2.44 18.77 2.58
C HIS A 116 1.13 18.03 2.92
N CYS A 117 0.97 17.58 4.18
CA CYS A 117 -0.26 16.94 4.63
C CYS A 117 -1.47 17.90 4.54
N ASP A 118 -1.29 19.15 4.96
CA ASP A 118 -2.36 20.16 4.94
C ASP A 118 -2.76 20.51 3.50
N ARG A 119 -1.77 20.72 2.61
CA ARG A 119 -2.01 20.96 1.18
C ARG A 119 -2.71 19.79 0.51
N TYR A 120 -2.38 18.55 0.87
CA TYR A 120 -3.08 17.38 0.37
C TYR A 120 -4.54 17.35 0.80
N LEU A 121 -4.84 17.65 2.07
CA LEU A 121 -6.22 17.68 2.55
C LEU A 121 -7.05 18.75 1.81
N VAL A 122 -6.48 19.92 1.55
CA VAL A 122 -7.13 20.96 0.72
C VAL A 122 -7.38 20.45 -0.68
N HIS A 123 -6.37 19.88 -1.34
CA HIS A 123 -6.51 19.30 -2.68
C HIS A 123 -7.63 18.24 -2.75
N ARG A 124 -7.75 17.40 -1.71
CA ARG A 124 -8.80 16.38 -1.61
C ARG A 124 -10.20 16.97 -1.41
N LEU A 125 -10.32 18.02 -0.61
CA LEU A 125 -11.57 18.75 -0.42
C LEU A 125 -12.02 19.40 -1.74
N GLU A 126 -11.11 20.05 -2.47
CA GLU A 126 -11.38 20.68 -3.76
C GLU A 126 -11.79 19.66 -4.83
N SER A 127 -11.24 18.45 -4.75
CA SER A 127 -11.62 17.30 -5.59
C SER A 127 -12.96 16.66 -5.20
N GLY A 128 -13.66 17.21 -4.21
CA GLY A 128 -14.99 16.73 -3.77
C GLY A 128 -14.96 15.50 -2.86
N ALA A 129 -13.83 15.19 -2.22
CA ALA A 129 -13.76 14.06 -1.29
C ALA A 129 -14.65 14.28 -0.06
N SER A 130 -15.40 13.25 0.32
CA SER A 130 -16.19 13.27 1.56
C SER A 130 -15.28 13.17 2.80
N ALA A 131 -15.78 13.60 3.96
CA ALA A 131 -15.08 13.45 5.23
C ALA A 131 -14.70 11.99 5.53
N GLN A 132 -15.55 11.05 5.16
CA GLN A 132 -15.28 9.62 5.32
C GLN A 132 -14.14 9.13 4.41
N ALA A 133 -14.11 9.57 3.15
CA ALA A 133 -13.04 9.23 2.22
C ALA A 133 -11.69 9.77 2.72
N MET A 134 -11.67 11.04 3.13
CA MET A 134 -10.45 11.65 3.71
C MET A 134 -9.97 10.91 4.95
N ALA A 135 -10.87 10.54 5.87
CA ALA A 135 -10.50 9.80 7.07
C ALA A 135 -9.89 8.43 6.75
N ALA A 136 -10.42 7.73 5.74
CA ALA A 136 -9.86 6.46 5.27
C ALA A 136 -8.45 6.65 4.70
N GLU A 137 -8.21 7.74 3.98
CA GLU A 137 -6.91 8.02 3.37
C GLU A 137 -5.86 8.43 4.37
N VAL A 138 -6.21 9.33 5.29
CA VAL A 138 -5.37 9.68 6.44
C VAL A 138 -5.00 8.43 7.24
N SER A 139 -5.91 7.47 7.37
CA SER A 139 -5.60 6.19 8.02
C SER A 139 -4.54 5.39 7.25
N VAL A 140 -4.59 5.35 5.92
CA VAL A 140 -3.56 4.70 5.08
C VAL A 140 -2.22 5.42 5.21
N VAL A 141 -2.20 6.75 5.10
CA VAL A 141 -1.00 7.58 5.27
C VAL A 141 -0.38 7.36 6.64
N LYS A 142 -1.18 7.32 7.72
CA LYS A 142 -0.69 6.97 9.07
C LYS A 142 -0.17 5.54 9.17
N ASN A 143 -0.75 4.59 8.44
CA ASN A 143 -0.23 3.23 8.44
C ASN A 143 1.14 3.15 7.77
N LEU A 144 1.40 3.91 6.70
CA LEU A 144 2.75 4.01 6.12
C LEU A 144 3.79 4.41 7.18
N ALA A 145 3.45 5.36 8.08
CA ALA A 145 4.32 5.72 9.21
C ALA A 145 4.57 4.54 10.16
N ARG A 146 3.52 3.80 10.52
CA ARG A 146 3.58 2.66 11.46
C ARG A 146 4.44 1.50 10.97
N TYR A 147 4.51 1.30 9.65
CA TYR A 147 5.32 0.25 9.03
C TYR A 147 6.68 0.76 8.53
N GLY A 148 7.01 2.04 8.76
CA GLY A 148 8.18 2.70 8.19
C GLY A 148 9.52 2.02 8.46
N GLU A 149 9.67 1.35 9.61
CA GLU A 149 10.87 0.59 9.97
C GLU A 149 11.11 -0.66 9.10
N LEU A 150 10.09 -1.13 8.36
CA LEU A 150 10.24 -2.24 7.43
C LEU A 150 10.76 -1.80 6.07
N PHE A 151 10.57 -0.52 5.73
CA PHE A 151 10.82 -0.03 4.38
C PHE A 151 12.30 0.13 4.11
N THR A 152 12.73 -0.39 2.96
CA THR A 152 14.17 -0.46 2.63
C THR A 152 14.65 0.67 1.74
N THR A 153 13.76 1.25 0.92
CA THR A 153 14.12 2.28 -0.07
C THR A 153 13.84 3.70 0.40
N ASP A 154 12.74 3.92 1.10
CA ASP A 154 12.34 5.24 1.60
C ASP A 154 11.32 5.13 2.75
N ARG A 155 11.26 6.15 3.61
CA ARG A 155 10.32 6.20 4.74
C ARG A 155 10.14 7.61 5.26
N TYR A 156 9.03 7.85 5.97
CA TYR A 156 8.85 9.10 6.69
C TYR A 156 9.97 9.33 7.71
N ARG A 157 10.23 10.61 7.99
CA ARG A 157 11.10 10.99 9.10
C ARG A 157 10.49 10.47 10.42
N GLY A 158 11.30 9.70 11.15
CA GLY A 158 11.02 9.22 12.50
C GLY A 158 11.57 10.14 13.58
#